data_AF-A0A3Q4HBC1-F1
#
_entry.id   AF-A0A3Q4HBC1-F1
#
_cell.length_a   1.000
_cell.length_b   1.000
_cell.length_c   1.000
_cell.angle_alpha   90.00
_cell.angle_beta   90.00
_cell.angle_gamma   90.00
#
_symmetry.space_group_name_H-M   'P 1'
#
loop_
_entity.id
_entity.type
_entity.pdbx_description
1 polymer ?
#
loop_
_entity_poly.entity_id
_entity_poly.type
_entity_poly.pdbx_seq_one_letter_code
_entity_poly.pdbx_strand_id
1 'polypeptide(L)'
;MILEPPLTQIYSSETVTVRCEIQESDGSHEMFIMSTAKLEPPSASEFRISRATESHSGEYRCCSFTTCGDIIRLTVSCKLDTFHSVILFSVLSVLS
;
A
#
# COMPACT_ATOMS: atom_id res chain seq x y z
N MET A 1 -4.47 -2.33 13.23
CA MET A 1 -3.67 -2.39 11.97
C MET A 1 -3.52 -0.97 11.50
N ILE A 2 -2.32 -0.54 11.14
CA ILE A 2 -2.01 0.83 10.74
C ILE A 2 -1.30 0.85 9.38
N LEU A 3 -1.62 1.88 8.57
CA LEU A 3 -0.78 2.34 7.47
C LEU A 3 -0.02 3.57 7.93
N GLU A 4 1.29 3.61 7.74
CA GLU A 4 2.11 4.78 8.01
C GLU A 4 2.76 5.26 6.71
N PRO A 5 2.39 6.46 6.19
CA PRO A 5 1.36 7.37 6.70
C PRO A 5 -0.08 6.80 6.56
N PRO A 6 -1.10 7.35 7.27
CA PRO A 6 -2.48 6.81 7.31
C PRO A 6 -3.30 7.03 6.02
N LEU A 7 -2.64 7.05 4.87
CA LEU A 7 -3.24 7.30 3.57
C LEU A 7 -3.64 5.98 2.91
N THR A 8 -4.89 5.90 2.42
CA THR A 8 -5.37 4.78 1.60
C THR A 8 -4.95 4.91 0.13
N GLN A 9 -4.46 6.08 -0.29
CA GLN A 9 -3.93 6.34 -1.62
C GLN A 9 -2.52 6.92 -1.51
N ILE A 10 -1.56 6.24 -2.15
CA ILE A 10 -0.18 6.69 -2.30
C ILE A 10 0.22 6.70 -3.78
N TYR A 11 1.30 7.39 -4.09
CA TYR A 11 1.82 7.46 -5.45
C TYR A 11 3.00 6.51 -5.67
N SER A 12 3.20 6.14 -6.93
CA SER A 12 4.38 5.39 -7.37
C SER A 12 5.67 5.99 -6.82
N SER A 13 6.58 5.13 -6.35
CA SER A 13 7.85 5.47 -5.69
C SER A 13 7.76 6.01 -4.26
N GLU A 14 6.59 6.27 -3.72
CA GLU A 14 6.46 6.63 -2.30
C GLU A 14 6.77 5.44 -1.39
N THR A 15 7.09 5.73 -0.13
CA THR A 15 7.31 4.73 0.92
C THR A 15 6.06 4.61 1.78
N VAL A 16 5.63 3.38 2.06
CA VAL A 16 4.56 3.09 3.01
C VAL A 16 4.95 1.89 3.87
N THR A 17 4.54 1.92 5.13
CA THR A 17 4.66 0.78 6.05
C THR A 17 3.28 0.28 6.42
N VAL A 18 3.05 -1.02 6.22
CA VAL A 18 1.86 -1.75 6.68
C VAL A 18 2.22 -2.45 7.98
N ARG A 19 1.50 -2.20 9.08
CA ARG A 19 1.83 -2.76 10.39
C ARG A 19 0.61 -3.32 11.13
N CYS A 20 0.76 -4.50 11.71
CA CYS A 20 -0.17 -5.05 12.67
C CYS A 20 0.10 -4.48 14.07
N GLU A 21 -0.95 -3.98 14.71
CA GLU A 21 -0.88 -3.59 16.13
C GLU A 21 -1.25 -4.80 16.97
N ILE A 22 -0.37 -5.17 17.88
CA ILE A 22 -0.65 -6.15 18.92
C ILE A 22 -1.30 -5.35 20.06
N GLN A 23 -2.55 -5.67 20.41
CA GLN A 23 -3.14 -5.09 21.62
C GLN A 23 -2.53 -5.80 22.84
N GLU A 24 -2.13 -5.02 23.85
CA GLU A 24 -1.49 -5.48 25.10
C GLU A 24 -2.31 -6.54 25.88
N SER A 25 -3.57 -6.80 25.52
CA SER A 25 -4.43 -7.81 26.16
C SER A 25 -4.47 -9.18 25.45
N ASP A 26 -3.91 -9.28 24.24
CA ASP A 26 -3.81 -10.52 23.46
C ASP A 26 -2.40 -11.06 23.67
N GLY A 27 -2.28 -12.12 24.47
CA GLY A 27 -1.00 -12.74 24.81
C GLY A 27 -0.25 -13.24 23.58
N SER A 28 0.55 -12.39 22.96
CA SER A 28 1.57 -12.71 21.96
C SER A 28 1.18 -13.81 20.96
N HIS A 29 -0.01 -13.74 20.36
CA HIS A 29 -0.25 -14.53 19.15
C HIS A 29 0.58 -13.90 18.01
N GLU A 30 1.41 -14.71 17.34
CA GLU A 30 2.13 -14.26 16.16
C GLU A 30 1.12 -13.79 15.10
N MET A 31 1.05 -12.48 14.89
CA MET A 31 0.23 -11.87 13.85
C MET A 31 1.05 -11.73 12.57
N PHE A 32 0.42 -12.03 11.45
CA PHE A 32 1.00 -11.85 10.12
C PHE A 32 0.06 -11.06 9.21
N ILE A 33 0.64 -10.37 8.25
CA ILE A 33 -0.09 -9.63 7.23
C ILE A 33 -0.53 -10.61 6.15
N MET A 34 -1.84 -10.63 5.87
CA MET A 34 -2.40 -11.24 4.67
C MET A 34 -2.76 -10.15 3.67
N SER A 35 -2.51 -10.40 2.38
CA SER A 35 -2.84 -9.46 1.32
C SER A 35 -3.43 -10.15 0.09
N THR A 36 -4.25 -9.41 -0.66
CA THR A 36 -4.67 -9.75 -2.03
C THR A 36 -3.85 -9.04 -3.11
N ALA A 37 -2.82 -8.29 -2.70
CA ALA A 37 -1.92 -7.61 -3.63
C ALA A 37 -1.22 -8.64 -4.54
N LYS A 38 -0.89 -8.19 -5.75
CA LYS A 38 -0.16 -9.02 -6.72
C LYS A 38 1.24 -9.38 -6.22
N LEU A 39 1.86 -8.47 -5.47
CA LEU A 39 3.10 -8.74 -4.74
C LEU A 39 2.74 -9.06 -3.29
N GLU A 40 2.89 -10.33 -2.93
CA GLU A 40 2.58 -10.80 -1.58
C GLU A 40 3.60 -10.25 -0.57
N PRO A 41 3.14 -9.73 0.58
CA PRO A 41 4.01 -9.36 1.67
C PRO A 41 4.65 -10.63 2.29
N PRO A 42 5.82 -10.51 2.95
CA PRO A 42 6.34 -11.58 3.78
C PRO A 42 5.36 -11.89 4.93
N SER A 43 5.37 -13.14 5.42
CA SER A 43 4.65 -13.54 6.63
C SER A 43 5.27 -12.88 7.87
N ALA A 44 4.98 -11.59 8.05
CA ALA A 44 5.49 -10.74 9.10
C ALA A 44 4.40 -9.79 9.61
N SER A 45 4.57 -9.26 10.80
CA SER A 45 3.70 -8.24 11.39
C SER A 45 3.95 -6.83 10.85
N GLU A 46 5.03 -6.63 10.10
CA GLU A 46 5.40 -5.37 9.47
C GLU A 46 5.89 -5.62 8.04
N PHE A 47 5.39 -4.82 7.09
CA PHE A 47 5.82 -4.83 5.70
C PHE A 47 6.08 -3.41 5.21
N ARG A 48 7.34 -3.11 4.92
CA ARG A 48 7.77 -1.82 4.39
C ARG A 48 7.93 -1.87 2.88
N ILE A 49 7.14 -1.08 2.18
CA ILE A 49 7.24 -0.86 0.74
C ILE A 49 8.11 0.39 0.55
N SER A 50 9.38 0.21 0.19
CA SER A 50 10.31 1.33 0.00
C SER A 50 10.09 2.10 -1.31
N ARG A 51 9.54 1.44 -2.33
CA ARG A 51 9.19 2.03 -3.63
C ARG A 51 7.87 1.45 -4.12
N ALA A 52 6.79 2.17 -3.87
CA ALA A 52 5.46 1.71 -4.23
C ALA A 52 5.28 1.58 -5.74
N THR A 53 4.55 0.54 -6.15
CA THR A 53 4.13 0.27 -7.52
C THR A 53 2.68 -0.24 -7.49
N GLU A 54 1.98 -0.20 -8.62
CA GLU A 54 0.58 -0.65 -8.70
C GLU A 54 0.38 -2.10 -8.24
N SER A 55 1.41 -2.96 -8.32
CA SER A 55 1.34 -4.35 -7.85
C SER A 55 1.24 -4.49 -6.32
N HIS A 56 1.54 -3.42 -5.58
CA HIS A 56 1.31 -3.36 -4.14
C HIS A 56 -0.12 -2.91 -3.80
N SER A 57 -0.95 -2.58 -4.78
CA SER A 57 -2.36 -2.27 -4.51
C SER A 57 -3.10 -3.54 -4.15
N GLY A 58 -3.95 -3.47 -3.13
CA GLY A 58 -4.70 -4.63 -2.66
C GLY A 58 -5.39 -4.39 -1.33
N GLU A 59 -6.05 -5.43 -0.87
CA GLU A 59 -6.62 -5.51 0.48
C GLU A 59 -5.57 -6.12 1.41
N TYR A 60 -5.43 -5.53 2.58
CA TYR A 60 -4.49 -5.94 3.62
C TYR A 60 -5.25 -6.13 4.92
N ARG A 61 -4.91 -7.18 5.67
CA ARG A 61 -5.48 -7.43 7.00
C ARG A 61 -4.47 -8.17 7.87
N CYS A 62 -4.58 -7.96 9.17
CA CYS A 62 -3.82 -8.72 10.15
C CYS A 62 -4.57 -9.99 10.51
N CYS A 63 -3.87 -11.12 10.50
CA CYS A 63 -4.42 -12.39 10.92
C CYS A 63 -3.51 -13.04 11.98
N SER A 64 -4.13 -13.77 12.88
CA SER A 64 -3.51 -14.84 13.64
C SER A 64 -3.77 -16.18 12.92
N PHE A 65 -3.33 -17.29 13.51
CA PHE A 65 -3.66 -18.62 12.99
C PHE A 65 -5.17 -18.94 12.99
N THR A 66 -5.97 -18.24 13.80
CA THR A 66 -7.39 -18.57 14.02
C THR A 66 -8.35 -17.47 13.60
N THR A 67 -7.91 -16.21 13.59
CA THR A 67 -8.78 -15.04 13.39
C THR A 67 -8.10 -14.01 12.51
N CYS A 68 -8.88 -13.28 11.72
CA CYS A 68 -8.42 -12.10 10.99
C CYS A 68 -9.19 -10.87 11.45
N GLY A 69 -8.49 -9.75 11.55
CA GLY A 69 -9.07 -8.43 11.81
C GLY A 69 -9.62 -7.77 10.56
N ASP A 70 -9.89 -6.47 10.68
CA ASP A 70 -10.44 -5.64 9.62
C ASP A 70 -9.54 -5.53 8.39
N ILE A 71 -10.17 -5.27 7.25
CA ILE A 71 -9.51 -5.07 5.97
C ILE A 71 -9.24 -3.58 5.74
N ILE A 72 -8.02 -3.26 5.32
CA ILE A 72 -7.63 -1.95 4.81
C ILE A 72 -7.27 -2.08 3.33
N ARG A 73 -7.68 -1.11 2.52
CA ARG A 73 -7.33 -1.04 1.09
C ARG A 73 -6.17 -0.08 0.88
N LEU A 74 -5.09 -0.58 0.30
CA LEU A 74 -3.98 0.23 -0.21
C LEU A 74 -4.13 0.39 -1.71
N THR A 75 -4.16 1.64 -2.17
CA THR A 75 -4.18 1.98 -3.59
C THR A 75 -2.90 2.71 -3.95
N VAL A 76 -2.13 2.16 -4.88
CA VAL A 76 -0.96 2.82 -5.45
C VAL A 76 -1.32 3.32 -6.84
N SER A 77 -1.23 4.63 -7.06
CA SER A 77 -1.48 5.25 -8.36
C SER A 77 -0.17 5.76 -8.96
N CYS A 78 -0.03 5.69 -10.29
CA CYS A 78 1.05 6.42 -10.94
C CYS A 78 0.84 7.93 -10.74
N LYS A 79 1.86 8.63 -10.25
CA LYS A 79 1.85 10.09 -10.28
C LYS A 79 1.99 10.49 -11.74
N LEU A 80 1.07 11.31 -12.24
CA LEU A 80 1.23 11.96 -13.53
C LEU A 80 2.31 13.06 -13.39
N ASP A 81 3.54 12.65 -13.10
CA ASP A 81 4.68 13.56 -13.05
C ASP A 81 4.98 14.02 -14.47
N THR A 82 4.64 15.29 -14.73
CA THR A 82 5.14 16.22 -15.76
C THR A 82 5.16 15.80 -17.24
N PHE A 83 5.38 14.55 -17.62
CA PHE A 83 5.36 14.09 -19.02
C PHE A 83 3.99 14.22 -19.66
N HIS A 84 2.89 13.93 -18.94
CA HIS A 84 1.55 14.19 -19.48
C HIS A 84 1.27 15.68 -19.64
N SER A 85 1.82 16.54 -18.78
CA SER A 85 1.73 17.99 -18.95
C SER A 85 2.56 18.44 -20.15
N VAL A 86 3.80 17.96 -20.32
CA VAL A 86 4.66 18.26 -21.48
C VAL A 86 4.06 17.73 -22.78
N ILE A 87 3.51 16.51 -22.80
CA ILE A 87 2.80 15.93 -23.95
C ILE A 87 1.55 16.76 -24.26
N LEU A 88 0.73 17.12 -23.27
CA LEU A 88 -0.45 17.96 -23.46
C LEU A 88 -0.09 19.36 -23.99
N PHE A 89 0.94 20.01 -23.44
CA PHE A 89 1.45 21.30 -23.93
C PHE A 89 1.99 21.17 -25.36
N SER A 90 2.73 20.11 -25.68
CA SER A 90 3.31 19.90 -27.01
C SER A 90 2.25 19.57 -28.07
N VAL A 91 1.25 18.74 -27.78
CA VAL A 91 0.14 18.48 -28.73
C VAL A 91 -0.70 19.74 -28.96
N LEU A 92 -0.94 20.57 -27.94
CA LEU A 92 -1.64 21.84 -28.08
C LEU A 92 -0.87 22.84 -28.97
N SER A 93 0.47 22.88 -28.88
CA SER A 93 1.30 23.72 -29.76
C SER A 93 1.41 23.22 -31.21
N VAL A 94 1.12 21.94 -31.48
CA VAL A 94 1.07 21.39 -32.85
C VAL A 94 -0.31 21.58 -33.48
N LEU A 95 -1.35 21.83 -32.67
CA LEU A 95 -2.73 22.07 -33.09
C LEU A 95 -3.06 23.55 -33.31
N SER A 96 -2.08 24.46 -33.27
CA SER A 96 -2.23 25.91 -33.51
C SER A 96 -1.45 26.40 -34.72
#